data_AF-A0A1S3ZQA1-F1
#
_entry.id   AF-A0A1S3ZQA1-F1
#
_cell.length_a   1.000
_cell.length_b   1.000
_cell.length_c   1.000
_cell.angle_alpha   90.00
_cell.angle_beta   90.00
_cell.angle_gamma   90.00
#
_symmetry.space_group_name_H-M   'P 1'
#
loop_
_entity.id
_entity.type
_entity.pdbx_description
1 polymer ?
#
loop_
_entity_poly.entity_id
_entity_poly.type
_entity_poly.pdbx_seq_one_letter_code
_entity_poly.pdbx_strand_id
1 'polypeptide(L)'
;MTFESVLGFELRKKDSPHNCLDDVCTAMKFVLAKIEHGVDCIIPLVREVQEPKVAKLLVHRIPVAVHSEELHKVIPGDFTIEVKTQLNGGRRFYKCPRFDDASSCGLWEWQDEEMPPHVTMLIHNLNTLLKSMEVERNYLKKMVANLEVVVSAERLKMEKIMEEVEGINSAKLQKVARMEAQLQHMKLFILFSRIVFVLILVFKMM
;
A
#
# COMPACT_ATOMS: atom_id res chain seq x y z
N MET A 1 9.17 -2.54 -20.40
CA MET A 1 9.90 -1.84 -19.31
C MET A 1 11.14 -2.67 -18.96
N THR A 2 12.35 -2.15 -19.19
CA THR A 2 13.61 -2.85 -18.89
C THR A 2 13.97 -2.64 -17.41
N PHE A 3 14.71 -3.57 -16.80
CA PHE A 3 15.27 -3.39 -15.44
C PHE A 3 15.97 -2.04 -15.24
N GLU A 4 16.59 -1.53 -16.31
CA GLU A 4 17.25 -0.23 -16.38
C GLU A 4 16.29 0.94 -16.11
N SER A 5 15.04 0.86 -16.57
CA SER A 5 14.04 1.91 -16.30
C SER A 5 13.53 1.95 -14.86
N VAL A 6 13.73 0.87 -14.08
CA VAL A 6 13.36 0.83 -12.65
C VAL A 6 14.56 1.19 -11.76
N LEU A 7 15.78 0.82 -12.17
CA LEU A 7 17.00 1.04 -11.40
C LEU A 7 17.76 2.32 -11.79
N GLY A 8 17.44 2.90 -12.96
CA GLY A 8 18.17 4.04 -13.51
C GLY A 8 19.56 3.70 -14.08
N PHE A 9 19.93 2.42 -14.15
CA PHE A 9 21.21 1.97 -14.71
C PHE A 9 21.09 0.62 -15.44
N GLU A 10 21.87 0.47 -16.51
CA GLU A 10 21.91 -0.74 -17.35
C GLU A 10 22.44 -1.94 -16.54
N LEU A 11 21.68 -3.04 -16.49
CA LEU A 11 22.05 -4.28 -15.77
C LEU A 11 23.34 -4.90 -16.31
N ARG A 12 23.62 -4.68 -17.60
CA ARG A 12 24.80 -5.19 -18.31
C ARG A 12 25.07 -4.29 -19.51
N LYS A 13 26.32 -3.87 -19.71
CA LYS A 13 26.71 -3.23 -20.97
C LYS A 13 26.53 -4.22 -22.11
N LYS A 14 25.90 -3.77 -23.19
CA LYS A 14 25.75 -4.57 -24.41
C LYS A 14 27.12 -5.15 -24.80
N ASP A 15 27.14 -6.47 -25.04
CA ASP A 15 28.31 -7.26 -25.45
C ASP A 15 29.38 -7.55 -24.37
N SER A 16 29.10 -7.31 -23.08
CA SER A 16 30.01 -7.75 -22.00
C SER A 16 29.84 -9.24 -21.65
N PRO A 17 30.92 -9.96 -21.27
CA PRO A 17 30.83 -11.33 -20.77
C PRO A 17 29.98 -11.41 -19.50
N HIS A 18 29.31 -12.54 -19.30
CA HIS A 18 28.43 -12.77 -18.15
C HIS A 18 29.24 -12.94 -16.87
N ASN A 19 28.90 -12.16 -15.83
CA ASN A 19 29.45 -12.30 -14.49
C ASN A 19 28.31 -12.58 -13.50
N CYS A 20 28.29 -13.80 -12.94
CA CYS A 20 27.26 -14.22 -11.99
C CYS A 20 27.22 -13.34 -10.73
N LEU A 21 28.37 -12.80 -10.30
CA LEU A 21 28.44 -11.96 -9.11
C LEU A 21 27.76 -10.61 -9.35
N ASP A 22 28.00 -10.00 -10.51
CA ASP A 22 27.41 -8.70 -10.87
C ASP A 22 25.89 -8.82 -11.05
N ASP A 23 25.42 -9.91 -11.65
CA ASP A 23 23.99 -10.18 -11.82
C ASP A 23 23.30 -10.38 -10.45
N VAL A 24 23.92 -11.13 -9.52
CA VAL A 24 23.38 -11.34 -8.16
C VAL A 24 23.40 -10.04 -7.35
N CYS A 25 24.50 -9.29 -7.39
CA CYS A 25 24.61 -7.99 -6.73
C CYS A 25 23.56 -7.02 -7.23
N THR A 26 23.25 -7.03 -8.54
CA THR A 26 22.24 -6.15 -9.11
C THR A 26 20.82 -6.59 -8.72
N ALA A 27 20.53 -7.89 -8.73
CA ALA A 27 19.26 -8.41 -8.24
C ALA A 27 19.02 -8.06 -6.76
N MET A 28 20.05 -8.16 -5.92
CA MET A 28 19.98 -7.75 -4.51
C MET A 28 19.73 -6.25 -4.35
N LYS A 29 20.41 -5.40 -5.14
CA LYS A 29 20.15 -3.95 -5.15
C LYS A 29 18.70 -3.63 -5.54
N PHE A 30 18.13 -4.37 -6.48
CA PHE A 30 16.72 -4.23 -6.85
C PHE A 30 15.77 -4.58 -5.71
N VAL A 31 16.03 -5.69 -5.01
CA VAL A 31 15.24 -6.09 -3.83
C VAL A 31 15.35 -5.03 -2.72
N LEU A 32 16.55 -4.50 -2.47
CA LEU A 32 16.77 -3.43 -1.48
C LEU A 32 16.00 -2.16 -1.84
N ALA A 33 16.13 -1.69 -3.09
CA ALA A 33 15.38 -0.52 -3.57
C ALA A 33 13.86 -0.72 -3.44
N LYS A 34 13.38 -1.95 -3.68
CA LYS A 34 11.95 -2.29 -3.52
C LYS A 34 11.49 -2.24 -2.06
N ILE A 35 12.33 -2.67 -1.13
CA ILE A 35 12.05 -2.63 0.31
C ILE A 35 12.05 -1.17 0.80
N GLU A 36 13.01 -0.36 0.36
CA GLU A 36 13.14 1.05 0.75
C GLU A 36 11.99 1.93 0.23
N HIS A 37 11.46 1.64 -0.98
CA HIS A 37 10.37 2.41 -1.58
C HIS A 37 8.95 1.92 -1.21
N GLY A 38 8.83 0.90 -0.37
CA GLY A 38 7.53 0.32 0.00
C GLY A 38 7.06 -0.77 -0.97
N VAL A 39 6.69 -1.91 -0.40
CA VAL A 39 6.36 -3.15 -1.14
C VAL A 39 5.04 -3.04 -1.95
N ASP A 40 4.21 -2.03 -1.64
CA ASP A 40 2.86 -1.87 -2.20
C ASP A 40 2.81 -1.22 -3.59
N CYS A 41 3.93 -0.73 -4.13
CA CYS A 41 3.94 -0.15 -5.48
C CYS A 41 3.91 -1.26 -6.55
N ILE A 42 2.75 -1.59 -7.12
CA ILE A 42 2.68 -2.45 -8.31
C ILE A 42 3.35 -1.71 -9.47
N ILE A 43 4.49 -2.21 -9.98
CA ILE A 43 5.19 -1.60 -11.12
C ILE A 43 4.42 -1.99 -12.39
N PRO A 44 3.91 -1.04 -13.20
CA PRO A 44 3.21 -1.36 -14.44
C PRO A 44 4.18 -1.92 -15.48
N LEU A 45 4.05 -3.21 -15.81
CA LEU A 45 4.85 -3.84 -16.86
C LEU A 45 4.29 -3.44 -18.24
N VAL A 46 4.79 -2.34 -18.81
CA VAL A 46 4.48 -1.97 -20.21
C VAL A 46 5.19 -2.93 -21.17
N ARG A 47 4.39 -3.68 -21.95
CA ARG A 47 4.84 -4.53 -23.07
C ARG A 47 5.29 -3.64 -24.23
N GLU A 48 6.54 -3.76 -24.64
CA GLU A 48 6.93 -3.39 -26.01
C GLU A 48 6.95 -4.67 -26.86
N VAL A 49 6.23 -4.59 -27.97
CA VAL A 49 6.13 -5.63 -29.00
C VAL A 49 7.44 -5.63 -29.78
N GLN A 50 8.35 -6.51 -29.38
CA GLN A 50 9.35 -7.10 -30.29
C GLN A 50 9.08 -8.60 -30.33
N GLU A 51 9.17 -9.19 -31.53
CA GLU A 51 8.77 -10.57 -31.83
C GLU A 51 9.26 -11.59 -30.77
N PRO A 52 8.44 -12.60 -30.43
CA PRO A 52 8.66 -13.41 -29.25
C PRO A 52 9.80 -14.41 -29.50
N LYS A 53 11.03 -13.99 -29.24
CA LYS A 53 12.00 -14.93 -28.65
C LYS A 53 11.41 -15.32 -27.31
N VAL A 54 10.82 -16.52 -27.23
CA VAL A 54 10.31 -17.11 -25.99
C VAL A 54 11.37 -17.00 -24.91
N ALA A 55 11.24 -15.99 -24.05
CA ALA A 55 12.17 -15.75 -22.96
C ALA A 55 11.90 -16.81 -21.90
N LYS A 56 12.84 -17.74 -21.71
CA LYS A 56 12.74 -18.77 -20.68
C LYS A 56 13.41 -18.27 -19.40
N LEU A 57 12.64 -18.14 -18.32
CA LEU A 57 13.17 -17.90 -16.98
C LEU A 57 13.44 -19.25 -16.31
N LEU A 58 14.70 -19.52 -15.98
CA LEU A 58 15.09 -20.73 -15.26
C LEU A 58 15.07 -20.45 -13.76
N VAL A 59 14.09 -21.02 -13.06
CA VAL A 59 13.99 -20.96 -11.60
C VAL A 59 14.50 -22.27 -11.01
N HIS A 60 15.38 -22.20 -10.02
CA HIS A 60 15.98 -23.37 -9.38
C HIS A 60 15.87 -23.31 -7.84
N ARG A 61 16.07 -24.46 -7.18
CA ARG A 61 16.01 -24.61 -5.70
C ARG A 61 14.63 -24.30 -5.10
N ILE A 62 13.56 -24.57 -5.84
CA ILE A 62 12.18 -24.50 -5.34
C ILE A 62 11.96 -25.68 -4.39
N PRO A 63 11.63 -25.49 -3.10
CA PRO A 63 11.38 -26.59 -2.16
C PRO A 63 10.31 -27.58 -2.67
N VAL A 64 10.42 -28.89 -2.36
CA VAL A 64 9.41 -29.92 -2.75
C VAL A 64 8.00 -29.51 -2.33
N ALA A 65 7.90 -28.89 -1.15
CA ALA A 65 6.63 -28.48 -0.56
C ALA A 65 5.96 -27.30 -1.28
N VAL A 66 6.68 -26.62 -2.20
CA VAL A 66 6.14 -25.49 -2.97
C VAL A 66 5.63 -26.04 -4.30
N HIS A 67 4.30 -26.12 -4.42
CA HIS A 67 3.63 -26.53 -5.63
C HIS A 67 3.74 -25.47 -6.74
N SER A 68 3.67 -25.90 -8.00
CA SER A 68 3.78 -25.01 -9.18
C SER A 68 2.78 -23.84 -9.15
N GLU A 69 1.60 -24.07 -8.60
CA GLU A 69 0.53 -23.07 -8.51
C GLU A 69 0.91 -21.90 -7.59
N GLU A 70 1.77 -22.14 -6.59
CA GLU A 70 2.30 -21.09 -5.71
C GLU A 70 3.23 -20.12 -6.47
N LEU A 71 3.88 -20.57 -7.54
CA LEU A 71 4.78 -19.73 -8.33
C LEU A 71 4.02 -18.64 -9.10
N HIS A 72 2.77 -18.91 -9.50
CA HIS A 72 1.89 -17.91 -10.11
C HIS A 72 1.52 -16.77 -9.15
N LYS A 73 1.64 -16.98 -7.82
CA LYS A 73 1.41 -15.93 -6.83
C LYS A 73 2.60 -14.98 -6.68
N VAL A 74 3.81 -15.45 -7.00
CA VAL A 74 5.07 -14.72 -6.77
C VAL A 74 5.61 -14.09 -8.05
N ILE A 75 5.43 -14.75 -9.19
CA ILE A 75 5.85 -14.26 -10.50
C ILE A 75 4.59 -13.73 -11.21
N PRO A 76 4.47 -12.41 -11.43
CA PRO A 76 3.33 -11.85 -12.13
C PRO A 76 3.43 -12.10 -13.64
N GLY A 77 2.28 -12.33 -14.29
CA GLY A 77 2.14 -12.45 -15.74
C GLY A 77 1.65 -13.81 -16.22
N ASP A 78 1.33 -13.90 -17.51
CA ASP A 78 0.92 -15.14 -18.15
C ASP A 78 2.16 -15.90 -18.64
N PHE A 79 2.51 -16.98 -17.95
CA PHE A 79 3.60 -17.86 -18.32
C PHE A 79 3.20 -19.32 -18.16
N THR A 80 3.85 -20.20 -18.91
CA THR A 80 3.73 -21.65 -18.79
C THR A 80 4.89 -22.19 -17.95
N ILE A 81 4.59 -23.10 -17.03
CA ILE A 81 5.59 -23.76 -16.20
C ILE A 81 5.97 -25.09 -16.85
N GLU A 82 7.22 -25.20 -17.33
CA GLU A 82 7.80 -26.44 -17.80
C GLU A 82 8.64 -27.08 -16.68
N VAL A 83 8.09 -28.08 -15.98
CA VAL A 83 8.85 -28.83 -14.98
C VAL A 83 9.70 -29.89 -15.69
N LYS A 84 11.03 -29.73 -15.70
CA LYS A 84 11.93 -30.69 -16.38
C LYS A 84 11.95 -32.08 -15.73
N THR A 85 11.60 -32.22 -14.45
CA THR A 85 11.33 -33.51 -13.80
C THR A 85 10.69 -33.31 -12.42
N GLN A 86 9.74 -34.17 -12.06
CA GLN A 86 9.12 -34.20 -10.72
C GLN A 86 10.10 -34.66 -9.64
N LEU A 87 11.24 -35.27 -10.02
CA LEU A 87 12.27 -35.77 -9.11
C LEU A 87 13.18 -34.68 -8.53
N ASN A 88 13.02 -33.41 -8.96
CA ASN A 88 13.91 -32.30 -8.60
C ASN A 88 13.29 -31.29 -7.63
N GLY A 89 12.06 -31.52 -7.14
CA GLY A 89 11.50 -30.68 -6.08
C GLY A 89 12.48 -30.60 -4.91
N GLY A 90 12.81 -29.41 -4.45
CA GLY A 90 13.70 -29.12 -3.31
C GLY A 90 15.17 -29.54 -3.44
N ARG A 91 15.57 -30.20 -4.52
CA ARG A 91 16.96 -30.62 -4.70
C ARG A 91 17.81 -29.44 -5.14
N ARG A 92 18.93 -29.25 -4.46
CA ARG A 92 19.91 -28.22 -4.80
C ARG A 92 20.85 -28.79 -5.84
N PHE A 93 21.31 -27.95 -6.76
CA PHE A 93 22.48 -28.25 -7.57
C PHE A 93 23.60 -27.27 -7.22
N TYR A 94 24.83 -27.71 -7.45
CA TYR A 94 25.99 -26.84 -7.50
C TYR A 94 26.46 -26.67 -8.95
N LYS A 95 27.01 -25.50 -9.29
CA LYS A 95 27.61 -25.21 -10.60
C LYS A 95 29.06 -25.67 -10.56
N CYS A 96 29.51 -26.48 -11.51
CA CYS A 96 30.93 -26.88 -11.57
C CYS A 96 31.85 -25.64 -11.43
N PRO A 97 32.84 -25.63 -10.51
CA PRO A 97 33.75 -24.49 -10.31
C PRO A 97 34.53 -24.07 -11.57
N ARG A 98 34.71 -24.98 -12.54
CA ARG A 98 35.43 -24.77 -13.80
C ARG A 98 34.48 -24.46 -14.96
N PHE A 99 33.59 -23.49 -14.79
CA PHE A 99 32.58 -23.19 -15.80
C PHE A 99 33.12 -22.41 -17.01
N ASP A 100 34.14 -21.59 -16.80
CA ASP A 100 34.66 -20.68 -17.85
C ASP A 100 35.80 -21.31 -18.69
N ASP A 101 36.19 -22.55 -18.39
CA ASP A 101 37.17 -23.29 -19.19
C ASP A 101 36.50 -24.00 -20.37
N ALA A 102 37.17 -24.05 -21.53
CA ALA A 102 36.73 -24.82 -22.70
C ALA A 102 36.56 -26.34 -22.41
N SER A 103 37.03 -26.80 -21.24
CA SER A 103 36.85 -28.14 -20.69
C SER A 103 35.87 -28.18 -19.51
N SER A 104 34.92 -27.26 -19.42
CA SER A 104 33.88 -27.30 -18.39
C SER A 104 33.09 -28.61 -18.53
N CYS A 105 32.95 -29.36 -17.44
CA CYS A 105 32.45 -30.74 -17.51
C CYS A 105 30.97 -30.85 -17.90
N GLY A 106 30.26 -29.74 -18.09
CA GLY A 106 28.83 -29.70 -18.44
C GLY A 106 27.90 -30.36 -17.39
N LEU A 107 28.45 -30.89 -16.30
CA LEU A 107 27.75 -31.75 -15.36
C LEU A 107 27.23 -30.94 -14.18
N TRP A 108 25.92 -31.01 -13.99
CA TRP A 108 25.25 -30.57 -12.77
C TRP A 108 25.21 -31.74 -11.80
N GLU A 109 25.86 -31.59 -10.64
CA GLU A 109 25.73 -32.57 -9.56
C GLU A 109 24.60 -32.12 -8.62
N TRP A 110 23.71 -33.07 -8.33
CA TRP A 110 22.65 -32.90 -7.34
C TRP A 110 23.26 -32.99 -5.95
N GLN A 111 23.06 -31.96 -5.14
CA GLN A 111 23.44 -31.98 -3.74
C GLN A 111 22.26 -32.50 -2.93
N ASP A 112 22.28 -33.82 -2.69
CA ASP A 112 21.32 -34.54 -1.86
C ASP A 112 21.67 -34.50 -0.37
N GLU A 113 22.78 -33.86 0.00
CA GLU A 113 23.18 -33.71 1.40
C GLU A 113 22.11 -32.94 2.18
N GLU A 114 21.74 -33.50 3.33
CA GLU A 114 20.84 -32.85 4.28
C GLU A 114 21.36 -31.46 4.65
N MET A 115 20.43 -30.51 4.79
CA MET A 115 20.75 -29.17 5.27
C MET A 115 21.52 -29.28 6.59
N PRO A 116 22.61 -28.53 6.79
CA PRO A 116 23.28 -28.50 8.08
C PRO A 116 22.25 -28.21 9.18
N PRO A 117 22.30 -28.90 10.33
CA PRO A 117 21.27 -28.81 11.37
C PRO A 117 20.94 -27.36 11.79
N HIS A 118 21.94 -26.47 11.78
CA HIS A 118 21.76 -25.06 12.11
C HIS A 118 20.84 -24.32 11.14
N VAL A 119 20.88 -24.65 9.84
CA VAL A 119 20.01 -24.05 8.82
C VAL A 119 18.58 -24.54 9.00
N THR A 120 18.40 -25.85 9.21
CA THR A 120 17.07 -26.44 9.45
C THR A 120 16.42 -25.86 10.71
N MET A 121 17.21 -25.70 11.78
CA MET A 121 16.76 -25.07 13.03
C MET A 121 16.35 -23.60 12.82
N LEU A 122 17.14 -22.83 12.06
CA LEU A 122 16.80 -21.45 11.73
C LEU A 122 15.49 -21.36 10.95
N ILE A 123 15.32 -22.20 9.92
CA ILE A 123 14.09 -22.26 9.11
C ILE A 123 12.89 -22.62 10.00
N HIS A 124 13.04 -23.60 10.90
CA HIS A 124 11.98 -23.98 11.83
C HIS A 124 11.59 -22.81 12.74
N ASN A 125 12.57 -22.13 13.34
CA ASN A 125 12.33 -21.00 14.22
C ASN A 125 11.63 -19.85 13.49
N LEU A 126 12.08 -19.50 12.28
CA LEU A 126 11.44 -18.47 11.46
C LEU A 126 9.99 -18.83 11.11
N ASN A 127 9.73 -20.08 10.74
CA ASN A 127 8.38 -20.54 10.44
C ASN A 127 7.46 -20.50 11.68
N THR A 128 7.99 -20.83 12.85
CA THR A 128 7.25 -20.74 14.11
C THR A 128 6.93 -19.29 14.46
N LEU A 129 7.90 -18.38 14.31
CA LEU A 129 7.69 -16.95 14.50
C LEU A 129 6.65 -16.39 13.52
N LEU A 130 6.75 -16.75 12.23
CA LEU A 130 5.81 -16.33 11.20
C LEU A 130 4.37 -16.75 11.55
N LYS A 131 4.16 -18.00 11.96
CA LYS A 131 2.84 -18.51 12.38
C LYS A 131 2.31 -17.78 13.62
N SER A 132 3.16 -17.51 14.60
CA SER A 132 2.76 -16.75 15.80
C SER A 132 2.32 -15.33 15.42
N MET A 133 3.08 -14.66 14.58
CA MET A 133 2.76 -13.30 14.10
C MET A 133 1.46 -13.28 13.28
N GLU A 134 1.18 -14.32 12.51
CA GLU A 134 -0.07 -14.44 11.75
C GLU A 134 -1.30 -14.53 12.68
N VAL A 135 -1.20 -15.29 13.78
CA VAL A 135 -2.27 -15.38 14.78
C VAL A 135 -2.54 -14.02 15.44
N GLU A 136 -1.48 -13.32 15.84
CA GLU A 136 -1.60 -11.99 16.46
C GLU A 136 -2.21 -10.97 15.49
N ARG A 137 -1.75 -10.94 14.23
CA ARG A 137 -2.33 -10.11 13.17
C ARG A 137 -3.83 -10.37 13.02
N ASN A 138 -4.23 -11.64 13.01
CA ASN A 138 -5.64 -12.01 12.86
C ASN A 138 -6.49 -11.58 14.07
N TYR A 139 -5.92 -11.60 15.28
CA TYR A 139 -6.58 -11.07 16.47
C TYR A 139 -6.76 -9.55 16.41
N LEU A 140 -5.68 -8.82 16.11
CA LEU A 140 -5.71 -7.36 15.98
C LEU A 140 -6.67 -6.91 14.89
N LYS A 141 -6.71 -7.61 13.75
CA LYS A 141 -7.66 -7.33 12.67
C LYS A 141 -9.12 -7.41 13.14
N LYS A 142 -9.46 -8.36 14.02
CA LYS A 142 -10.80 -8.45 14.62
C LYS A 142 -11.09 -7.29 15.56
N MET A 143 -10.11 -6.89 16.38
CA MET A 143 -10.28 -5.73 17.27
C MET A 143 -10.51 -4.43 16.50
N VAL A 144 -9.74 -4.20 15.42
CA VAL A 144 -9.90 -3.03 14.56
C VAL A 144 -11.29 -3.00 13.94
N ALA A 145 -11.78 -4.13 13.40
CA ALA A 145 -13.12 -4.20 12.84
C ALA A 145 -14.21 -3.88 13.88
N ASN A 146 -14.08 -4.38 15.11
CA ASN A 146 -15.01 -4.06 16.19
C ASN A 146 -14.97 -2.57 16.55
N LEU A 147 -13.77 -1.97 16.60
CA LEU A 147 -13.61 -0.55 16.91
C LEU A 147 -14.19 0.34 15.81
N GLU A 148 -14.04 -0.05 14.54
CA GLU A 148 -14.57 0.67 13.39
C GLU A 148 -16.11 0.77 13.45
N VAL A 149 -16.78 -0.28 13.91
CA VAL A 149 -18.24 -0.27 14.17
C VAL A 149 -18.60 0.74 15.26
N VAL A 150 -17.86 0.77 16.37
CA VAL A 150 -18.10 1.70 17.48
C VAL A 150 -17.87 3.15 17.03
N VAL A 151 -16.75 3.42 16.35
CA VAL A 151 -16.42 4.76 15.82
C VAL A 151 -17.50 5.24 14.85
N SER A 152 -17.98 4.37 13.96
CA SER A 152 -19.07 4.70 13.03
C SER A 152 -20.36 5.07 13.76
N ALA A 153 -20.71 4.32 14.81
CA ALA A 153 -21.89 4.61 15.63
C ALA A 153 -21.76 5.95 16.38
N GLU A 154 -20.59 6.24 16.95
CA GLU A 154 -20.33 7.51 17.63
C GLU A 154 -20.35 8.69 16.67
N ARG A 155 -19.83 8.51 15.44
CA ARG A 155 -19.88 9.53 14.39
C ARG A 155 -21.33 9.90 14.04
N LEU A 156 -22.21 8.91 13.88
CA LEU A 156 -23.64 9.15 13.61
C LEU A 156 -24.32 9.90 14.75
N LYS A 157 -24.00 9.58 16.01
CA LYS A 157 -24.51 10.33 17.17
C LYS A 157 -24.04 11.78 17.13
N MET A 158 -22.77 12.01 16.82
CA MET A 158 -22.20 13.34 16.71
C MET A 158 -22.85 14.16 15.58
N GLU A 159 -23.10 13.55 14.41
CA GLU A 159 -23.78 14.19 13.29
C GLU A 159 -25.20 14.63 13.68
N LYS A 160 -25.96 13.79 14.40
CA LYS A 160 -27.28 14.17 14.91
C LYS A 160 -27.22 15.35 15.90
N ILE A 161 -26.24 15.33 16.82
CA ILE A 161 -26.05 16.44 17.77
C ILE A 161 -25.70 17.73 17.03
N MET A 162 -24.89 17.66 15.98
CA MET A 162 -24.51 18.81 15.17
C MET A 162 -25.71 19.42 14.44
N GLU A 163 -26.58 18.60 13.83
CA GLU A 163 -27.83 19.06 13.23
C GLU A 163 -28.75 19.77 14.25
N GLU A 164 -28.87 19.21 15.46
CA GLU A 164 -29.66 19.82 16.54
C GLU A 164 -29.07 21.19 16.97
N VAL A 165 -27.74 21.30 17.08
CA VAL A 165 -27.05 22.54 17.42
C VAL A 165 -27.23 23.61 16.34
N GLU A 166 -27.12 23.25 15.06
CA GLU A 166 -27.39 24.15 13.94
C GLU A 166 -28.84 24.64 13.92
N GLY A 167 -29.79 23.73 14.19
CA GLY A 167 -31.21 24.05 14.35
C GLY A 167 -31.45 25.06 15.49
N ILE A 168 -30.83 24.86 16.65
CA ILE A 168 -30.92 25.82 17.77
C ILE A 168 -30.31 27.17 17.40
N ASN A 169 -29.16 27.16 16.73
CA ASN A 169 -28.45 28.39 16.37
C ASN A 169 -29.27 29.24 15.37
N SER A 170 -29.80 28.61 14.32
CA SER A 170 -30.67 29.28 13.35
C SER A 170 -31.94 29.85 13.99
N ALA A 171 -32.60 29.10 14.88
CA ALA A 171 -33.77 29.57 15.62
C ALA A 171 -33.45 30.78 16.53
N LYS A 172 -32.29 30.77 17.20
CA LYS A 172 -31.82 31.91 18.00
C LYS A 172 -31.55 33.13 17.13
N LEU A 173 -30.87 32.96 15.99
CA LEU A 173 -30.57 34.06 15.06
C LEU A 173 -31.84 34.72 14.53
N GLN A 174 -32.86 33.93 14.18
CA GLN A 174 -34.16 34.46 13.75
C GLN A 174 -34.85 35.26 14.86
N LYS A 175 -34.80 34.79 16.12
CA LYS A 175 -35.34 35.54 17.27
C LYS A 175 -34.62 36.85 17.50
N VAL A 176 -33.28 36.87 17.40
CA VAL A 176 -32.47 38.09 17.51
C VAL A 176 -32.87 39.10 16.42
N ALA A 177 -32.93 38.68 15.16
CA ALA A 177 -33.34 39.56 14.06
C ALA A 177 -34.75 40.14 14.25
N ARG A 178 -35.69 39.35 14.81
CA ARG A 178 -37.04 39.84 15.14
C ARG A 178 -37.01 40.89 16.25
N MET A 179 -36.24 40.65 17.32
CA MET A 179 -36.09 41.62 18.41
C MET A 179 -35.42 42.91 17.92
N GLU A 180 -34.44 42.81 17.03
CA GLU A 180 -33.81 43.98 16.39
C GLU A 180 -34.82 44.77 15.56
N ALA A 181 -35.65 44.11 14.75
CA ALA A 181 -36.69 44.78 13.98
C ALA A 181 -37.71 45.49 14.90
N GLN A 182 -38.12 44.87 16.01
CA GLN A 182 -38.97 45.50 17.01
C GLN A 182 -38.29 46.70 17.68
N LEU A 183 -37.00 46.59 17.98
CA LEU A 183 -36.22 47.71 18.53
C LEU A 183 -36.12 48.87 17.53
N GLN A 184 -35.90 48.59 16.24
CA GLN A 184 -35.89 49.62 15.19
C GLN A 184 -37.25 50.31 15.08
N HIS A 185 -38.35 49.53 15.12
CA HIS A 185 -39.70 50.09 15.13
C HIS A 185 -39.95 50.98 16.36
N MET A 186 -39.53 50.55 17.55
CA MET A 186 -39.63 51.36 18.77
C MET A 186 -38.80 52.65 18.67
N LYS A 187 -37.56 52.58 18.17
CA LYS A 187 -36.71 53.77 17.95
C LYS A 187 -37.36 54.75 16.99
N LEU A 188 -37.94 54.26 15.90
CA LEU A 188 -38.63 55.09 14.91
C LEU A 188 -39.85 55.79 15.51
N PHE A 189 -40.67 55.07 16.28
CA PHE A 189 -41.82 55.64 16.99
C PHE A 189 -41.40 56.75 17.98
N ILE A 190 -40.33 56.53 18.75
CA ILE A 190 -39.79 57.53 19.68
C ILE A 190 -39.30 58.78 18.92
N LEU A 191 -38.63 58.60 17.77
CA LEU A 191 -38.15 59.71 16.95
C LEU A 191 -39.32 60.54 16.39
N PHE A 192 -40.35 59.89 15.84
CA PHE A 192 -41.55 60.58 15.36
C PHE A 192 -42.26 61.34 16.48
N SER A 193 -42.42 60.73 17.65
CA SER A 193 -43.03 61.38 18.82
C SER A 193 -42.27 62.66 19.23
N ARG A 194 -40.93 62.62 19.24
CA ARG A 194 -40.09 63.80 19.51
C ARG A 194 -40.30 64.92 18.47
N ILE A 195 -40.41 64.58 17.18
CA ILE A 195 -40.65 65.57 16.11
C ILE A 195 -42.01 66.24 16.29
N VAL A 196 -43.07 65.44 16.50
CA VAL A 196 -44.44 65.96 16.70
C VAL A 196 -44.50 66.86 17.93
N PHE A 197 -43.85 66.48 19.04
CA PHE A 197 -43.81 67.29 20.25
C PHE A 197 -43.16 68.66 20.02
N VAL A 198 -42.02 68.71 19.32
CA VAL A 198 -41.33 69.96 18.98
C VAL A 198 -42.22 70.85 18.08
N LEU A 199 -42.88 70.27 17.07
CA LEU A 199 -43.79 71.02 16.20
C LEU A 199 -44.94 71.66 16.99
N ILE A 200 -45.57 70.91 17.90
CA ILE A 200 -46.66 71.42 18.75
C ILE A 200 -46.19 72.61 19.60
N LEU A 201 -44.99 72.52 20.20
CA LEU A 201 -44.44 73.63 20.98
C LEU A 201 -44.21 74.89 20.14
N VAL A 202 -43.67 74.74 18.92
CA VAL A 202 -43.46 75.86 18.00
C VAL A 202 -44.79 76.51 17.61
N PHE A 203 -45.80 75.72 17.24
CA PHE A 203 -47.14 76.24 16.91
C PHE A 203 -47.82 76.94 18.09
N LYS A 204 -47.56 76.52 19.33
CA LYS A 204 -48.10 77.14 20.54
C LYS A 204 -47.47 78.51 20.84
N MET A 205 -46.27 78.78 20.33
CA MET A 205 -45.51 80.02 20.55
C MET A 205 -45.75 81.10 19.49
N MET A 206 -46.34 80.76 18.34
CA MET A 206 -46.83 81.71 17.33
C MET A 206 -48.24 82.19 17.68
#